data_AF-A0A6J8B9Y3-F1
#
_entry.id   AF-A0A6J8B9Y3-F1
#
_cell.length_a   1.000
_cell.length_b   1.000
_cell.length_c   1.000
_cell.angle_alpha   90.00
_cell.angle_beta   90.00
_cell.angle_gamma   90.00
#
_symmetry.space_group_name_H-M   'P 1'
#
loop_
_entity.id
_entity.type
_entity.pdbx_description
1 polymer ?
#
loop_
_entity_poly.entity_id
_entity_poly.type
_entity_poly.pdbx_seq_one_letter_code
_entity_poly.pdbx_strand_id
1 'polypeptide(L)'
;MLPKFELDLSSVVISIVCTKGITFEEDDDTENELETDVPFEQLQKGEEHVNPRKFDKLDELIKPIAEQLYEQQSDFPLTVIYVENLESLWYYFRYLEYELKEKGYNGENITENRMFAQYHSDYPETMKQHIVKDLCQSKPILRLVLATVALGLGLNAPSIRRIILCRPPTTLQKYMQEIGRVGRNGENAEAVMYFNNSDLSKARAGLTSSVIEYCKNELFASGNYW
;
A
#
# COMPACT_ATOMS: atom_id res chain seq x y z
N MET A 1 16.70 -6.44 40.09
CA MET A 1 17.54 -5.85 39.02
C MET A 1 17.15 -6.56 37.74
N LEU A 2 16.24 -5.97 36.96
CA LEU A 2 15.76 -6.52 35.68
C LEU A 2 16.86 -6.31 34.62
N PRO A 3 17.01 -7.23 33.65
CA PRO A 3 18.01 -7.06 32.60
C PRO A 3 17.67 -5.80 31.80
N LYS A 4 18.66 -4.91 31.63
CA LYS A 4 18.59 -3.84 30.65
C LYS A 4 18.56 -4.49 29.27
N PHE A 5 17.38 -4.53 28.65
CA PHE A 5 17.28 -4.77 27.22
C PHE A 5 17.75 -3.49 26.52
N GLU A 6 18.97 -3.49 26.00
CA GLU A 6 19.35 -2.58 24.92
C GLU A 6 18.48 -2.93 23.71
N LEU A 7 17.58 -2.01 23.34
CA LEU A 7 16.81 -2.08 22.10
C LEU A 7 17.76 -1.86 20.93
N ASP A 8 18.07 -2.91 20.17
CA ASP A 8 18.79 -2.84 18.90
C ASP A 8 17.91 -2.17 17.83
N LEU A 9 18.22 -0.88 17.57
CA LEU A 9 17.56 0.04 16.63
C LEU A 9 17.98 -0.19 15.15
N SER A 10 18.25 -1.43 14.76
CA SER A 10 18.61 -1.82 13.38
C SER A 10 17.42 -1.73 12.39
N SER A 11 17.09 -0.47 12.05
CA SER A 11 16.55 0.04 10.78
C SER A 11 15.11 -0.33 10.39
N VAL A 12 14.18 0.55 10.74
CA VAL A 12 12.86 0.68 10.12
C VAL A 12 12.71 2.11 9.67
N VAL A 13 12.49 2.33 8.37
CA VAL A 13 12.16 3.64 7.86
C VAL A 13 10.85 3.49 7.10
N ILE A 14 9.91 4.35 7.43
CA ILE A 14 8.59 4.41 6.83
C ILE A 14 8.58 5.65 5.97
N SER A 15 8.34 5.47 4.67
CA SER A 15 7.86 6.58 3.86
C SER A 15 6.34 6.56 3.96
N ILE A 16 5.81 7.45 4.79
CA ILE A 16 4.42 7.86 4.68
C ILE A 16 4.42 9.04 3.71
N VAL A 17 3.43 9.08 2.84
CA VAL A 17 3.17 10.21 1.96
C VAL A 17 1.73 10.61 2.24
N CYS A 18 1.55 11.69 3.01
CA CYS A 18 0.25 12.30 3.23
C CYS A 18 -0.03 13.27 2.08
N THR A 19 -1.05 13.00 1.26
CA THR A 19 -1.40 13.89 0.15
C THR A 19 -2.79 14.49 0.33
N LYS A 20 -2.90 15.77 -0.04
CA LYS A 20 -4.15 16.35 -0.54
C LYS A 20 -4.03 16.40 -2.05
N GLY A 21 -4.80 15.59 -2.77
CA GLY A 21 -5.01 15.75 -4.21
C GLY A 21 -3.75 15.70 -5.07
N ILE A 22 -3.14 14.51 -5.23
CA ILE A 22 -2.15 14.34 -6.30
C ILE A 22 -2.91 14.37 -7.63
N THR A 23 -2.85 15.51 -8.33
CA THR A 23 -3.23 15.61 -9.73
C THR A 23 -2.01 15.31 -10.58
N PHE A 24 -2.04 14.19 -11.32
CA PHE A 24 -1.11 13.95 -12.41
C PHE A 24 -1.72 14.59 -13.65
N GLU A 25 -1.03 15.54 -14.26
CA GLU A 25 -1.38 15.95 -15.62
C GLU A 25 -1.03 14.78 -16.55
N GLU A 26 -2.05 14.21 -17.20
CA GLU A 26 -1.84 13.28 -18.31
C GLU A 26 -1.52 14.14 -19.52
N ASP A 27 -0.25 14.25 -19.90
CA ASP A 27 0.14 14.84 -21.18
C ASP A 27 -0.29 13.87 -22.29
N ASP A 28 -1.41 14.22 -22.92
CA ASP A 28 -1.87 13.68 -24.19
C ASP A 28 -0.84 14.12 -25.26
N ASP A 29 -0.23 13.16 -25.95
CA ASP A 29 0.79 13.30 -27.01
C ASP A 29 2.28 13.39 -26.56
N THR A 30 2.95 12.23 -26.46
CA THR A 30 4.13 11.83 -27.27
C THR A 30 4.92 10.67 -26.63
N GLU A 31 5.50 9.79 -27.45
CA GLU A 31 6.31 8.62 -27.06
C GLU A 31 7.69 8.94 -26.39
N ASN A 32 7.83 10.02 -25.62
CA ASN A 32 9.07 10.32 -24.90
C ASN A 32 8.82 10.51 -23.41
N GLU A 33 9.57 9.74 -22.62
CA GLU A 33 9.91 9.95 -21.20
C GLU A 33 8.79 10.54 -20.31
N LEU A 34 8.11 9.65 -19.57
CA LEU A 34 7.25 9.97 -18.42
C LEU A 34 8.03 10.78 -17.36
N GLU A 35 8.12 12.10 -17.52
CA GLU A 35 8.36 13.03 -16.40
C GLU A 35 7.05 13.17 -15.62
N THR A 36 6.68 12.11 -14.89
CA THR A 36 5.59 12.18 -13.90
C THR A 36 6.15 12.81 -12.62
N ASP A 37 6.40 14.12 -12.66
CA ASP A 37 6.87 14.85 -11.49
C ASP A 37 5.68 15.10 -10.54
N VAL A 38 5.54 14.22 -9.54
CA VAL A 38 4.89 14.65 -8.29
C VAL A 38 5.86 15.64 -7.65
N PRO A 39 5.44 16.87 -7.31
CA PRO A 39 6.31 17.79 -6.60
C PRO A 39 6.80 17.10 -5.32
N PHE A 40 8.12 16.86 -5.24
CA PHE A 40 8.77 16.20 -4.10
C PHE A 40 8.39 16.84 -2.75
N GLU A 41 7.99 18.11 -2.79
CA GLU A 41 7.51 18.94 -1.69
C GLU A 41 6.22 18.43 -1.00
N GLN A 42 5.46 17.53 -1.64
CA GLN A 42 4.24 16.94 -1.06
C GLN A 42 4.50 15.62 -0.31
N LEU A 43 5.73 15.10 -0.34
CA LEU A 43 6.10 13.86 0.36
C LEU A 43 6.55 14.19 1.79
N GLN A 44 5.64 14.08 2.77
CA GLN A 44 5.96 14.30 4.18
C GLN A 44 6.19 12.98 4.93
N LYS A 45 7.35 12.82 5.59
CA LYS A 45 7.61 11.69 6.50
C LYS A 45 6.49 11.59 7.54
N GLY A 46 5.88 10.42 7.68
CA GLY A 46 4.98 10.12 8.78
C GLY A 46 5.67 9.37 9.92
N GLU A 47 4.89 8.89 10.87
CA GLU A 47 5.39 8.30 12.10
C GLU A 47 6.21 7.02 11.87
N GLU A 48 7.26 6.84 12.67
CA GLU A 48 8.01 5.59 12.69
C GLU A 48 7.18 4.50 13.38
N HIS A 49 6.86 3.44 12.65
CA HIS A 49 6.23 2.24 13.18
C HIS A 49 7.21 1.08 13.15
N VAL A 50 7.01 0.09 14.03
CA VAL A 50 7.82 -1.13 14.06
C VAL A 50 7.60 -1.90 12.76
N ASN A 51 8.69 -2.29 12.07
CA ASN A 51 8.59 -3.15 10.90
C ASN A 51 8.16 -4.55 11.36
N PRO A 52 6.97 -5.01 10.96
CA PRO A 52 6.45 -6.31 11.38
C PRO A 52 7.28 -7.51 10.86
N ARG A 53 8.16 -7.29 9.87
CA ARG A 53 8.96 -8.32 9.18
C ARG A 53 10.29 -8.66 9.86
N LYS A 54 10.50 -8.31 11.14
CA LYS A 54 11.76 -8.67 11.84
C LYS A 54 11.95 -10.19 11.99
N PHE A 55 10.84 -10.94 11.87
CA PHE A 55 10.72 -12.38 11.65
C PHE A 55 9.49 -12.56 10.72
N ASP A 56 9.24 -13.73 10.13
CA ASP A 56 8.08 -14.03 9.25
C ASP A 56 6.70 -13.86 9.92
N LYS A 57 6.39 -12.68 10.44
CA LYS A 57 5.20 -12.33 11.20
C LYS A 57 4.31 -11.44 10.34
N LEU A 58 3.83 -12.03 9.27
CA LEU A 58 2.79 -11.47 8.40
C LEU A 58 1.62 -10.88 9.22
N ASP A 59 1.30 -11.49 10.36
CA ASP A 59 0.30 -11.03 11.33
C ASP A 59 0.50 -9.60 11.80
N GLU A 60 1.72 -9.18 12.09
CA GLU A 60 1.98 -7.85 12.65
C GLU A 60 1.63 -6.73 11.62
N LEU A 61 1.59 -7.04 10.31
CA LEU A 61 1.12 -6.12 9.27
C LEU A 61 -0.41 -6.17 9.10
N ILE A 62 -0.97 -7.38 8.95
CA ILE A 62 -2.38 -7.52 8.57
C ILE A 62 -3.33 -7.36 9.75
N LYS A 63 -2.92 -7.71 10.97
CA LYS A 63 -3.74 -7.62 12.18
C LYS A 63 -4.30 -6.21 12.44
N PRO A 64 -3.49 -5.14 12.53
CA PRO A 64 -4.04 -3.81 12.79
C PRO A 64 -4.97 -3.32 11.68
N ILE A 65 -4.75 -3.79 10.44
CA ILE A 65 -5.60 -3.47 9.29
C ILE A 65 -6.94 -4.20 9.39
N ALA A 66 -6.92 -5.48 9.76
CA ALA A 66 -8.11 -6.27 10.00
C ALA A 66 -8.95 -5.69 11.15
N GLU A 67 -8.31 -5.30 12.25
CA GLU A 67 -8.94 -4.65 13.40
C GLU A 67 -9.61 -3.32 12.99
N GLN A 68 -8.91 -2.47 12.24
CA GLN A 68 -9.49 -1.22 11.73
C GLN A 68 -10.67 -1.47 10.78
N LEU A 69 -10.58 -2.45 9.87
CA LEU A 69 -11.68 -2.79 8.97
C LEU A 69 -12.88 -3.37 9.74
N TYR A 70 -12.62 -4.18 10.77
CA TYR A 70 -13.65 -4.70 11.67
C TYR A 70 -14.41 -3.59 12.38
N GLU A 71 -13.70 -2.58 12.89
CA GLU A 71 -14.29 -1.46 13.64
C GLU A 71 -14.99 -0.44 12.72
N GLN A 72 -14.32 -0.04 11.64
CA GLN A 72 -14.77 1.06 10.79
C GLN A 72 -15.73 0.60 9.69
N GLN A 73 -15.67 -0.66 9.25
CA GLN A 73 -16.58 -1.23 8.25
C GLN A 73 -16.64 -0.34 6.97
N SER A 74 -17.83 0.12 6.60
CA SER A 74 -18.08 1.04 5.47
C SER A 74 -17.46 2.44 5.62
N ASP A 75 -16.83 2.75 6.76
CA ASP A 75 -16.05 3.97 6.97
C ASP A 75 -14.53 3.73 6.84
N PHE A 76 -14.07 2.47 6.76
CA PHE A 76 -12.65 2.12 6.64
C PHE A 76 -12.00 2.69 5.36
N PRO A 77 -10.95 3.51 5.38
CA PRO A 77 -10.42 4.13 4.16
C PRO A 77 -10.12 3.08 3.08
N LEU A 78 -10.62 3.28 1.85
CA LEU A 78 -10.36 2.33 0.76
C LEU A 78 -8.86 2.14 0.57
N THR A 79 -8.39 0.95 0.94
CA THR A 79 -6.99 0.60 1.07
C THR A 79 -6.58 -0.43 0.03
N VAL A 80 -5.46 -0.21 -0.65
CA VAL A 80 -4.79 -1.21 -1.47
C VAL A 80 -3.48 -1.60 -0.80
N ILE A 81 -3.28 -2.90 -0.57
CA ILE A 81 -2.02 -3.44 -0.04
C ILE A 81 -1.31 -4.18 -1.17
N TYR A 82 -0.19 -3.63 -1.62
CA TYR A 82 0.70 -4.32 -2.54
C TYR A 82 1.62 -5.29 -1.80
N VAL A 83 1.55 -6.56 -2.19
CA VAL A 83 2.32 -7.67 -1.63
C VAL A 83 3.24 -8.28 -2.67
N GLU A 84 4.34 -8.86 -2.20
CA GLU A 84 5.45 -9.28 -3.08
C GLU A 84 5.23 -10.62 -3.78
N ASN A 85 4.43 -11.51 -3.19
CA ASN A 85 4.22 -12.87 -3.68
C ASN A 85 2.81 -13.38 -3.34
N LEU A 86 2.39 -14.42 -4.06
CA LEU A 86 1.08 -15.04 -3.90
C LEU A 86 0.89 -15.72 -2.53
N GLU A 87 1.98 -16.17 -1.91
CA GLU A 87 1.95 -16.81 -0.59
C GLU A 87 1.52 -15.82 0.51
N SER A 88 2.15 -14.64 0.55
CA SER A 88 1.78 -13.55 1.48
C SER A 88 0.37 -13.04 1.20
N LEU A 89 0.01 -12.92 -0.08
CA LEU A 89 -1.33 -12.54 -0.51
C LEU A 89 -2.39 -13.50 0.04
N TRP A 90 -2.17 -14.80 -0.18
CA TRP A 90 -3.07 -15.85 0.30
C TRP A 90 -3.15 -15.85 1.83
N TYR A 91 -2.01 -15.73 2.51
CA TYR A 91 -1.96 -15.65 3.96
C TYR A 91 -2.83 -14.51 4.50
N TYR A 92 -2.63 -13.29 4.00
CA TYR A 92 -3.41 -12.13 4.40
C TYR A 92 -4.90 -12.30 4.09
N PHE A 93 -5.24 -12.85 2.92
CA PHE A 93 -6.63 -13.08 2.56
C PHE A 93 -7.30 -14.06 3.53
N ARG A 94 -6.64 -15.18 3.86
CA ARG A 94 -7.12 -16.16 4.83
C ARG A 94 -7.21 -15.60 6.24
N TYR A 95 -6.27 -14.75 6.63
CA TYR A 95 -6.29 -14.04 7.90
C TYR A 95 -7.55 -13.14 8.00
N LEU A 96 -7.84 -12.35 6.96
CA LEU A 96 -9.04 -11.51 6.90
C LEU A 96 -10.34 -12.33 6.96
N GLU A 97 -10.41 -13.45 6.24
CA GLU A 97 -11.57 -14.36 6.33
C GLU A 97 -11.78 -14.89 7.75
N TYR A 98 -10.70 -15.25 8.44
CA TYR A 98 -10.74 -15.79 9.80
C TYR A 98 -11.14 -14.73 10.85
N GLU A 99 -10.54 -13.54 10.77
CA GLU A 99 -10.78 -12.47 11.75
C GLU A 99 -12.13 -11.77 11.53
N LEU A 100 -12.48 -11.44 10.28
CA LEU A 100 -13.64 -10.59 10.01
C LEU A 100 -14.96 -11.38 10.02
N LYS A 101 -14.98 -12.64 9.55
CA LYS A 101 -16.21 -13.46 9.47
C LYS A 101 -17.38 -12.65 8.85
N GLU A 102 -18.50 -12.51 9.56
CA GLU A 102 -19.67 -11.73 9.12
C GLU A 102 -19.38 -10.23 8.97
N LYS A 103 -18.45 -9.69 9.77
CA LYS A 103 -17.97 -8.30 9.67
C LYS A 103 -17.07 -8.06 8.46
N GLY A 104 -16.78 -9.10 7.69
CA GLY A 104 -16.12 -8.98 6.38
C GLY A 104 -17.06 -8.50 5.28
N TYR A 105 -18.35 -8.34 5.59
CA TYR A 105 -19.40 -8.04 4.63
C TYR A 105 -20.16 -6.78 5.04
N ASN A 106 -20.52 -5.96 4.07
CA ASN A 106 -21.43 -4.84 4.24
C ASN A 106 -22.88 -5.36 4.16
N GLY A 107 -23.41 -5.84 5.29
CA GLY A 107 -24.75 -6.40 5.38
C GLY A 107 -24.76 -7.92 5.26
N GLU A 108 -25.52 -8.46 4.30
CA GLU A 108 -25.64 -9.92 4.14
C GLU A 108 -24.31 -10.56 3.76
N ASN A 109 -24.05 -11.77 4.27
CA ASN A 109 -22.86 -12.57 3.99
C ASN A 109 -22.96 -13.24 2.62
N ILE A 110 -22.88 -12.41 1.57
CA ILE A 110 -22.85 -12.81 0.16
C ILE A 110 -21.64 -12.18 -0.53
N THR A 111 -21.16 -12.81 -1.60
CA THR A 111 -19.90 -12.42 -2.26
C THR A 111 -19.88 -10.96 -2.68
N GLU A 112 -21.01 -10.44 -3.16
CA GLU A 112 -21.22 -9.07 -3.63
C GLU A 112 -21.08 -8.02 -2.52
N ASN A 113 -21.29 -8.41 -1.25
CA ASN A 113 -21.19 -7.52 -0.11
C ASN A 113 -19.83 -7.58 0.60
N ARG A 114 -18.91 -8.45 0.16
CA ARG A 114 -17.61 -8.60 0.84
C ARG A 114 -16.78 -7.34 0.67
N MET A 115 -16.28 -6.79 1.78
CA MET A 115 -15.51 -5.54 1.81
C MET A 115 -14.02 -5.74 1.50
N PHE A 116 -13.56 -6.97 1.29
CA PHE A 116 -12.17 -7.25 0.92
C PHE A 116 -12.04 -8.22 -0.25
N ALA A 117 -10.98 -8.05 -1.02
CA ALA A 117 -10.69 -8.88 -2.18
C ALA A 117 -9.19 -9.10 -2.36
N GLN A 118 -8.85 -10.08 -3.19
CA GLN A 118 -7.49 -10.31 -3.68
C GLN A 118 -7.41 -10.08 -5.19
N TYR A 119 -6.28 -9.57 -5.67
CA TYR A 119 -6.04 -9.28 -7.07
C TYR A 119 -4.62 -9.68 -7.50
N HIS A 120 -4.51 -10.62 -8.43
CA HIS A 120 -3.24 -11.04 -9.02
C HIS A 120 -3.45 -11.56 -10.45
N SER A 121 -2.35 -11.80 -11.18
CA SER A 121 -2.38 -12.22 -12.59
C SER A 121 -3.28 -13.45 -12.82
N ASP A 122 -3.13 -14.43 -11.94
CA ASP A 122 -3.79 -15.74 -12.05
C ASP A 122 -5.21 -15.74 -11.46
N TYR A 123 -5.70 -14.59 -11.00
CA TYR A 123 -7.05 -14.48 -10.45
C TYR A 123 -8.08 -14.51 -11.60
N PRO A 124 -9.24 -15.18 -11.43
CA PRO A 124 -10.21 -15.33 -12.51
C PRO A 124 -10.62 -13.98 -13.12
N GLU A 125 -10.68 -13.93 -14.46
CA GLU A 125 -10.93 -12.69 -15.20
C GLU A 125 -12.25 -12.02 -14.80
N THR A 126 -13.30 -12.81 -14.59
CA THR A 126 -14.60 -12.33 -14.11
C THR A 126 -14.51 -11.64 -12.75
N MET A 127 -13.66 -12.15 -11.85
CA MET A 127 -13.45 -11.56 -10.53
C MET A 127 -12.60 -10.30 -10.61
N LYS A 128 -11.55 -10.28 -11.45
CA LYS A 128 -10.76 -9.07 -11.70
C LYS A 128 -11.64 -7.94 -12.26
N GLN A 129 -12.51 -8.24 -13.21
CA GLN A 129 -13.47 -7.29 -13.78
C GLN A 129 -14.46 -6.78 -12.72
N HIS A 130 -14.95 -7.65 -11.84
CA HIS A 130 -15.83 -7.24 -10.74
C HIS A 130 -15.12 -6.29 -9.77
N ILE A 131 -13.88 -6.59 -9.37
CA ILE A 131 -13.08 -5.73 -8.49
C ILE A 131 -12.83 -4.36 -9.14
N VAL A 132 -12.36 -4.34 -10.39
CA VAL A 132 -12.12 -3.08 -11.13
C VAL A 132 -13.41 -2.28 -11.25
N LYS A 133 -14.53 -2.93 -11.59
CA LYS A 133 -15.82 -2.27 -11.70
C LYS A 133 -16.26 -1.64 -10.38
N ASP A 134 -16.08 -2.32 -9.25
CA ASP A 134 -16.42 -1.79 -7.92
C ASP A 134 -15.52 -0.61 -7.53
N LEU A 135 -14.20 -0.74 -7.71
CA LEU A 135 -13.23 0.32 -7.40
C LEU A 135 -13.43 1.61 -8.22
N CYS A 136 -13.99 1.51 -9.43
CA CYS A 136 -14.32 2.67 -10.26
C CYS A 136 -15.63 3.37 -9.84
N GLN A 137 -16.40 2.82 -8.89
CA GLN A 137 -17.62 3.46 -8.41
C GLN A 137 -17.30 4.63 -7.47
N SER A 138 -18.25 5.58 -7.36
CA SER A 138 -18.14 6.68 -6.40
C SER A 138 -18.22 6.21 -4.94
N LYS A 139 -18.87 5.07 -4.69
CA LYS A 139 -18.98 4.44 -3.37
C LYS A 139 -18.76 2.92 -3.49
N PRO A 140 -17.50 2.48 -3.60
CA PRO A 140 -17.17 1.05 -3.67
C PRO A 140 -17.62 0.31 -2.41
N ILE A 141 -18.07 -0.94 -2.58
CA ILE A 141 -18.31 -1.86 -1.45
C ILE A 141 -16.98 -2.33 -0.89
N LEU A 142 -16.00 -2.58 -1.76
CA LEU A 142 -14.66 -2.93 -1.37
C LEU A 142 -14.05 -1.78 -0.56
N ARG A 143 -13.43 -2.15 0.56
CA ARG A 143 -12.66 -1.27 1.43
C ARG A 143 -11.21 -1.71 1.53
N LEU A 144 -10.89 -2.95 1.19
CA LEU A 144 -9.53 -3.49 1.23
C LEU A 144 -9.24 -4.39 0.02
N VAL A 145 -8.17 -4.11 -0.73
CA VAL A 145 -7.71 -4.97 -1.83
C VAL A 145 -6.26 -5.40 -1.59
N LEU A 146 -6.05 -6.71 -1.47
CA LEU A 146 -4.72 -7.32 -1.45
C LEU A 146 -4.27 -7.56 -2.89
N ALA A 147 -3.21 -6.90 -3.33
CA ALA A 147 -2.83 -6.87 -4.73
C ALA A 147 -1.36 -7.23 -4.95
N THR A 148 -1.08 -7.88 -6.06
CA THR A 148 0.26 -7.81 -6.68
C THR A 148 0.31 -6.61 -7.62
N VAL A 149 1.48 -6.33 -8.20
CA VAL A 149 1.67 -5.28 -9.24
C VAL A 149 0.73 -5.41 -10.46
N ALA A 150 0.02 -6.54 -10.60
CA ALA A 150 -0.97 -6.76 -11.64
C ALA A 150 -2.15 -5.76 -11.60
N LEU A 151 -2.45 -5.13 -10.46
CA LEU A 151 -3.55 -4.15 -10.33
C LEU A 151 -3.26 -2.79 -11.04
N GLY A 152 -2.13 -2.67 -11.76
CA GLY A 152 -1.54 -1.39 -12.15
C GLY A 152 -1.87 -0.80 -13.54
N LEU A 153 -2.46 -1.51 -14.50
CA LEU A 153 -2.68 -0.94 -15.84
C LEU A 153 -4.12 -0.40 -15.98
N GLY A 154 -4.27 0.93 -16.14
CA GLY A 154 -5.53 1.58 -16.53
C GLY A 154 -6.62 1.70 -15.46
N LEU A 155 -6.36 1.33 -14.20
CA LEU A 155 -7.34 1.48 -13.11
C LEU A 155 -7.51 2.96 -12.72
N ASN A 156 -8.69 3.51 -12.99
CA ASN A 156 -9.12 4.82 -12.49
C ASN A 156 -10.04 4.66 -11.27
N ALA A 157 -9.45 4.53 -10.09
CA ALA A 157 -10.16 4.36 -8.82
C ALA A 157 -9.96 5.60 -7.93
N PRO A 158 -10.74 6.68 -8.14
CA PRO A 158 -10.50 7.97 -7.50
C PRO A 158 -10.73 7.95 -5.98
N SER A 159 -11.44 6.94 -5.48
CA SER A 159 -11.80 6.77 -4.07
C SER A 159 -10.70 6.10 -3.22
N ILE A 160 -9.56 5.69 -3.80
CA ILE A 160 -8.47 5.08 -3.03
C ILE A 160 -7.89 6.10 -2.05
N ARG A 161 -7.95 5.75 -0.76
CA ARG A 161 -7.52 6.57 0.38
C ARG A 161 -6.17 6.16 0.92
N ARG A 162 -5.82 4.89 0.79
CA ARG A 162 -4.62 4.32 1.39
C ARG A 162 -3.93 3.38 0.43
N ILE A 163 -2.63 3.53 0.26
CA ILE A 163 -1.76 2.53 -0.36
C ILE A 163 -0.75 2.03 0.66
N ILE A 164 -0.56 0.72 0.71
CA ILE A 164 0.46 0.09 1.55
C ILE A 164 1.35 -0.76 0.66
N LEU A 165 2.63 -0.42 0.58
CA LEU A 165 3.65 -1.21 -0.09
C LEU A 165 4.35 -2.06 0.97
N CYS A 166 4.13 -3.39 0.94
CA CYS A 166 4.77 -4.30 1.90
C CYS A 166 6.29 -4.45 1.65
N ARG A 167 6.77 -3.93 0.53
CA ARG A 167 8.17 -3.94 0.11
C ARG A 167 8.42 -2.77 -0.85
N PRO A 168 9.63 -2.19 -0.89
CA PRO A 168 9.93 -1.15 -1.85
C PRO A 168 9.80 -1.65 -3.28
N PRO A 169 9.28 -0.85 -4.21
CA PRO A 169 9.38 -1.14 -5.63
C PRO A 169 10.84 -1.16 -6.09
N THR A 170 11.11 -1.74 -7.26
CA THR A 170 12.49 -1.88 -7.75
C THR A 170 13.05 -0.56 -8.30
N THR A 171 12.19 0.38 -8.69
CA THR A 171 12.55 1.69 -9.22
C THR A 171 11.69 2.77 -8.58
N LEU A 172 12.17 4.01 -8.53
CA LEU A 172 11.36 5.15 -8.08
C LEU A 172 10.15 5.38 -8.98
N GLN A 173 10.29 5.20 -10.30
CA GLN A 173 9.15 5.31 -11.23
C GLN A 173 8.00 4.37 -10.86
N LYS A 174 8.30 3.10 -10.53
CA LYS A 174 7.26 2.15 -10.08
C LYS A 174 6.64 2.59 -8.76
N TYR A 175 7.45 3.08 -7.83
CA TYR A 175 6.95 3.67 -6.59
C TYR A 175 5.98 4.81 -6.85
N MET A 176 6.34 5.78 -7.70
CA MET A 176 5.49 6.91 -8.07
C MET A 176 4.19 6.45 -8.76
N GLN A 177 4.26 5.48 -9.67
CA GLN A 177 3.08 4.92 -10.35
C GLN A 177 2.13 4.17 -9.39
N GLU A 178 2.67 3.50 -8.38
CA GLU A 178 1.87 2.80 -7.38
C GLU A 178 1.18 3.80 -6.46
N ILE A 179 1.92 4.72 -5.84
CA ILE A 179 1.37 5.70 -4.89
C ILE A 179 0.52 6.78 -5.57
N GLY A 180 0.73 7.03 -6.86
CA GLY A 180 -0.01 8.04 -7.64
C GLY A 180 -1.50 7.76 -7.82
N ARG A 181 -2.01 6.65 -7.29
CA ARG A 181 -3.43 6.29 -7.34
C ARG A 181 -4.22 6.85 -6.16
N VAL A 182 -3.56 7.26 -5.09
CA VAL A 182 -4.25 7.75 -3.88
C VAL A 182 -4.73 9.18 -4.08
N GLY A 183 -5.86 9.53 -3.45
CA GLY A 183 -6.25 10.94 -3.29
C GLY A 183 -6.63 11.66 -4.59
N ARG A 184 -6.89 10.93 -5.69
CA ARG A 184 -7.31 11.50 -6.99
C ARG A 184 -8.60 12.33 -6.92
N ASN A 185 -9.41 12.14 -5.89
CA ASN A 185 -10.62 12.93 -5.66
C ASN A 185 -10.42 14.17 -4.77
N GLY A 186 -9.17 14.53 -4.41
CA GLY A 186 -8.82 15.73 -3.65
C GLY A 186 -8.98 15.63 -2.13
N GLU A 187 -9.54 14.53 -1.62
CA GLU A 187 -9.63 14.26 -0.18
C GLU A 187 -8.33 13.64 0.36
N ASN A 188 -8.16 13.66 1.69
CA ASN A 188 -6.98 13.13 2.36
C ASN A 188 -6.70 11.68 1.96
N ALA A 189 -5.43 11.40 1.69
CA ALA A 189 -4.96 10.06 1.39
C ALA A 189 -3.54 9.85 1.88
N GLU A 190 -3.17 8.58 2.10
CA GLU A 190 -1.86 8.19 2.59
C GLU A 190 -1.26 7.06 1.74
N ALA A 191 0.03 7.11 1.48
CA ALA A 191 0.77 5.97 0.98
C ALA A 191 1.87 5.60 1.97
N VAL A 192 1.98 4.33 2.33
CA VAL A 192 2.88 3.79 3.34
C VAL A 192 3.78 2.75 2.69
N MET A 193 5.09 2.86 2.86
CA MET A 193 6.04 1.85 2.39
C MET A 193 6.81 1.22 3.55
N TYR A 194 6.71 -0.11 3.66
CA TYR A 194 7.46 -0.93 4.60
C TYR A 194 8.70 -1.52 3.94
N PHE A 195 9.83 -1.50 4.66
CA PHE A 195 11.05 -2.19 4.24
C PHE A 195 11.99 -2.50 5.39
N ASN A 196 12.81 -3.54 5.19
CA ASN A 196 13.94 -3.85 6.05
C ASN A 196 15.26 -3.79 5.26
N ASN A 197 16.39 -3.98 5.95
CA ASN A 197 17.71 -3.98 5.31
C ASN A 197 17.88 -5.08 4.25
N SER A 198 17.17 -6.21 4.37
CA SER A 198 17.20 -7.28 3.37
C SER A 198 16.46 -6.90 2.08
N ASP A 199 15.40 -6.11 2.18
CA ASP A 199 14.64 -5.59 1.03
C ASP A 199 15.48 -4.62 0.18
N LEU A 200 16.41 -3.92 0.83
CA LEU A 200 17.37 -2.97 0.24
C LEU A 200 18.69 -3.63 -0.19
N SER A 201 18.77 -4.96 -0.15
CA SER A 201 19.95 -5.68 -0.61
C SER A 201 20.18 -5.45 -2.10
N LYS A 202 21.40 -5.06 -2.48
CA LYS A 202 21.84 -4.92 -3.87
C LYS A 202 21.75 -6.24 -4.67
N ALA A 203 21.59 -7.38 -3.99
CA ALA A 203 21.36 -8.67 -4.62
C ALA A 203 19.94 -8.81 -5.21
N ARG A 204 19.00 -7.93 -4.85
CA ARG A 204 17.65 -7.94 -5.39
C ARG A 204 17.67 -7.48 -6.85
N ALA A 205 17.27 -8.37 -7.75
CA ALA A 205 17.22 -8.08 -9.18
C ALA A 205 16.37 -6.84 -9.49
N GLY A 206 16.94 -5.93 -10.28
CA GLY A 206 16.27 -4.72 -10.75
C GLY A 206 16.17 -3.57 -9.74
N LEU A 207 16.59 -3.76 -8.48
CA LEU A 207 16.58 -2.69 -7.48
C LEU A 207 17.60 -1.60 -7.85
N THR A 208 17.13 -0.36 -7.99
CA THR A 208 17.99 0.78 -8.31
C THR A 208 18.61 1.40 -7.07
N SER A 209 19.81 1.96 -7.23
CA SER A 209 20.47 2.73 -6.17
C SER A 209 19.61 3.89 -5.66
N SER A 210 18.79 4.49 -6.53
CA SER A 210 17.89 5.59 -6.18
C SER A 210 16.80 5.19 -5.17
N VAL A 211 16.26 3.98 -5.24
CA VAL A 211 15.32 3.48 -4.22
C VAL A 211 16.04 3.26 -2.90
N ILE A 212 17.25 2.68 -2.94
CA ILE A 212 18.05 2.45 -1.73
C ILE A 212 18.39 3.79 -1.06
N GLU A 213 18.80 4.79 -1.84
CA GLU A 213 19.09 6.12 -1.36
C GLU A 213 17.84 6.79 -0.80
N TYR A 214 16.71 6.77 -1.50
CA TYR A 214 15.43 7.28 -1.00
C TYR A 214 15.05 6.67 0.35
N CYS A 215 15.20 5.35 0.50
CA CYS A 215 14.93 4.63 1.74
C CYS A 215 15.92 4.93 2.87
N LYS A 216 17.17 5.31 2.56
CA LYS A 216 18.24 5.54 3.54
C LYS A 216 18.50 7.01 3.86
N ASN A 217 17.98 7.92 3.06
CA ASN A 217 18.32 9.33 3.17
C ASN A 217 17.75 9.92 4.47
N GLU A 218 18.64 10.39 5.35
CA GLU A 218 18.30 10.95 6.66
C GLU A 218 17.56 12.29 6.59
N LEU A 219 17.50 12.97 5.44
CA LEU A 219 16.63 14.15 5.26
C LEU A 219 15.14 13.78 5.29
N PHE A 220 14.80 12.51 5.10
CA PHE A 220 13.49 11.93 5.42
C PHE A 220 13.45 11.30 6.81
N ALA A 221 14.56 11.27 7.57
CA ALA A 221 14.66 10.70 8.91
C ALA A 221 14.68 11.78 10.02
N SER A 222 15.30 12.93 9.79
CA SER A 222 15.34 14.08 10.70
C SER A 222 14.51 15.23 10.15
N GLY A 223 13.30 15.41 10.70
CA GLY A 223 12.39 16.50 10.33
C GLY A 223 12.95 17.89 10.66
N ASN A 224 13.73 18.44 9.73
CA ASN A 224 14.10 19.85 9.71
C ASN A 224 13.94 20.38 8.28
N TYR A 225 12.69 20.71 7.93
CA TYR A 225 12.39 21.69 6.91
C TYR A 225 11.33 22.64 7.47
N TRP A 226 11.59 23.93 7.28
CA TRP A 226 11.08 25.12 7.98
C TRP A 226 9.56 25.30 8.01
#